data_AF-A0A958JAL2-F1
#
_entry.id   AF-A0A958JAL2-F1
#
_cell.length_a   1.000
_cell.length_b   1.000
_cell.length_c   1.000
_cell.angle_alpha   90.00
_cell.angle_beta   90.00
_cell.angle_gamma   90.00
#
_symmetry.space_group_name_H-M   'P 1'
#
loop_
_entity.id
_entity.type
_entity.pdbx_description
1 polymer ?
#
loop_
_entity_poly.entity_id
_entity_poly.type
_entity_poly.pdbx_seq_one_letter_code
_entity_poly.pdbx_strand_id
1 'polypeptide(L)' 'VIQDAPVLFERGASTEKACRLIAATASEGAKLVLLPEAFIPAYPRGLTFGTVVGQRSPAGRRIWQRYWENSLEV' A
#
# COMPACT_ATOMS: atom_id res chain seq x y z
N VAL A 1 15.03 4.44 -10.11
CA VAL A 1 14.25 3.56 -9.23
C VAL A 1 13.91 4.35 -7.98
N ILE A 2 12.66 4.35 -7.52
CA ILE A 2 12.25 5.06 -6.30
C ILE A 2 12.37 4.11 -5.11
N GLN A 3 12.95 4.60 -4.02
CA GLN A 3 13.01 3.90 -2.73
C GLN A 3 12.27 4.71 -1.67
N ASP A 4 10.98 4.45 -1.54
CA ASP A 4 10.10 5.14 -0.60
C ASP A 4 9.03 4.15 -0.08
N ALA A 5 8.35 4.50 0.99
CA ALA A 5 7.22 3.76 1.53
C ALA A 5 5.88 4.38 1.08
N PRO A 6 4.82 3.59 0.95
CA PRO A 6 3.49 4.12 0.69
C PRO A 6 2.86 4.73 1.95
N VAL A 7 1.68 5.33 1.82
CA VAL A 7 0.90 5.79 2.97
C VAL A 7 0.07 4.61 3.46
N LEU A 8 0.51 4.00 4.58
CA LEU A 8 -0.03 2.72 5.05
C LEU A 8 -1.55 2.75 5.21
N PHE A 9 -2.22 1.79 4.57
CA PHE A 9 -3.67 1.62 4.58
C PHE A 9 -4.48 2.81 4.05
N GLU A 10 -3.87 3.72 3.30
CA GLU A 10 -4.55 4.85 2.66
C GLU A 10 -4.30 4.80 1.15
N ARG A 11 -5.25 4.22 0.41
CA ARG A 11 -5.14 4.03 -1.06
C ARG A 11 -4.96 5.35 -1.79
N GLY A 12 -5.83 6.31 -1.52
CA GLY A 12 -5.81 7.62 -2.20
C GLY A 12 -4.50 8.37 -1.96
N ALA A 13 -4.08 8.47 -0.70
CA ALA A 13 -2.85 9.15 -0.33
C ALA A 13 -1.59 8.47 -0.92
N SER A 14 -1.58 7.14 -1.01
CA SER A 14 -0.49 6.39 -1.65
C SER A 14 -0.45 6.63 -3.17
N THR A 15 -1.61 6.66 -3.83
CA THR A 15 -1.72 6.98 -5.26
C THR A 15 -1.27 8.42 -5.54
N GLU A 16 -1.71 9.39 -4.75
CA GLU A 16 -1.27 10.79 -4.87
C GLU A 16 0.24 10.93 -4.67
N LYS A 17 0.80 10.22 -3.68
CA LYS A 17 2.24 10.18 -3.45
C LYS A 17 2.98 9.58 -4.66
N ALA A 18 2.48 8.48 -5.23
CA ALA A 18 3.06 7.86 -6.41
C ALA A 18 3.08 8.83 -7.60
N CYS A 19 1.96 9.51 -7.88
CA CYS A 19 1.87 10.51 -8.94
C CYS A 19 2.87 11.67 -8.74
N ARG A 20 2.99 12.18 -7.51
CA ARG A 20 3.95 13.25 -7.18
C ARG A 20 5.40 12.83 -7.41
N LEU A 21 5.76 11.63 -6.97
CA LEU A 21 7.12 11.10 -7.16
C LEU A 21 7.43 10.88 -8.64
N ILE A 22 6.49 10.32 -9.42
CA ILE A 22 6.62 10.16 -10.86
C ILE A 22 6.85 11.52 -11.54
N ALA A 23 6.03 12.54 -11.21
CA ALA A 23 6.16 13.87 -11.80
C ALA A 23 7.51 14.54 -11.46
N ALA A 24 7.96 14.44 -10.21
CA ALA A 24 9.25 14.97 -9.78
C ALA A 24 10.41 14.28 -10.54
N THR A 25 10.43 12.95 -10.57
CA THR A 25 11.48 12.19 -11.28
C THR A 25 11.45 12.44 -12.79
N ALA A 26 10.26 12.59 -13.40
CA ALA A 26 10.14 12.94 -14.82
C ALA A 26 10.67 14.35 -15.12
N SER A 27 10.50 15.31 -14.20
CA SER A 27 11.03 16.67 -14.36
C SER A 27 12.57 16.74 -14.37
N GLU A 28 13.23 15.72 -13.80
CA GLU A 28 14.68 15.53 -13.85
C GLU A 28 15.13 14.81 -15.14
N GLY A 29 14.23 14.56 -16.09
CA GLY A 29 14.55 13.99 -17.40
C GLY A 29 14.40 12.47 -17.49
N ALA A 30 13.97 11.79 -16.42
CA ALA A 30 13.77 10.34 -16.45
C ALA A 30 12.69 9.94 -17.46
N LYS A 31 12.96 8.86 -18.22
CA LYS A 31 12.02 8.27 -19.19
C LYS A 31 11.36 6.98 -18.70
N LEU A 32 11.86 6.42 -17.61
CA LEU A 32 11.34 5.22 -16.96
C LEU A 32 11.44 5.39 -15.44
N VAL A 33 10.34 5.17 -14.74
CA VAL A 33 10.25 5.22 -13.28
C VAL A 33 9.78 3.86 -12.79
N LEU A 34 10.47 3.32 -11.77
CA LEU A 34 10.11 2.07 -11.11
C LEU A 34 9.72 2.38 -9.67
N LEU A 35 8.55 1.90 -9.27
CA LEU A 35 8.03 1.96 -7.90
C LEU A 35 8.23 0.61 -7.19
N PRO A 36 8.32 0.58 -5.85
CA PRO A 36 8.36 -0.66 -5.07
C PRO A 36 7.10 -1.53 -5.24
N GLU A 37 7.24 -2.81 -4.91
CA GLU A 37 6.11 -3.74 -4.81
C GLU A 37 5.08 -3.27 -3.77
N ALA A 38 3.79 -3.43 -4.09
CA ALA A 38 2.67 -3.11 -3.20
C ALA A 38 2.67 -1.65 -2.68
N PHE A 39 3.14 -0.70 -3.49
CA PHE A 39 3.13 0.74 -3.15
C PHE A 39 1.72 1.35 -3.06
N ILE A 40 0.66 0.61 -3.43
CA ILE A 40 -0.74 1.05 -3.31
C ILE A 40 -1.56 -0.02 -2.56
N PRO A 41 -1.91 0.20 -1.27
CA PRO A 41 -1.31 1.17 -0.34
C PRO A 41 -0.22 0.55 0.53
N ALA A 42 -0.09 -0.78 0.63
CA ALA A 42 0.91 -1.41 1.48
C ALA A 42 0.98 -2.93 1.27
N TYR A 43 2.17 -3.48 1.53
CA TYR A 43 2.35 -4.89 1.84
C TYR A 43 2.22 -5.11 3.36
N PRO A 44 1.27 -5.92 3.86
CA PRO A 44 0.93 -6.03 5.28
C PRO A 44 1.91 -6.93 6.06
N ARG A 45 3.21 -6.63 6.00
CA ARG A 45 4.25 -7.41 6.68
C ARG A 45 4.02 -7.45 8.20
N GLY A 46 4.05 -8.65 8.78
CA GLY A 46 3.94 -8.87 10.22
C GLY A 46 2.51 -8.89 10.77
N LEU A 47 1.49 -8.70 9.92
CA LEU A 47 0.09 -8.75 10.34
C LEU A 47 -0.45 -10.18 10.26
N THR A 48 -0.91 -10.71 11.39
CA THR A 48 -1.54 -12.05 11.48
C THR A 48 -3.06 -12.01 11.28
N PHE A 49 -3.63 -10.80 11.18
CA PHE A 49 -5.08 -10.55 11.15
C PHE A 49 -5.84 -11.23 12.29
N GLY A 50 -5.16 -11.57 13.40
CA GLY A 50 -5.76 -12.28 14.54
C GLY A 50 -6.49 -13.57 14.15
N THR A 51 -5.99 -14.26 13.12
CA THR A 51 -6.53 -15.52 12.61
C THR A 51 -5.64 -16.67 13.08
N VAL A 52 -6.16 -17.51 13.96
CA VAL A 52 -5.52 -18.75 14.40
C VAL A 52 -6.51 -19.91 14.26
N VAL A 53 -6.04 -21.15 14.37
CA VAL A 53 -6.93 -22.32 14.28
C VAL A 53 -8.02 -22.22 15.35
N GLY A 54 -9.29 -22.25 14.92
CA GLY A 54 -10.44 -22.17 15.82
C GLY A 54 -10.84 -20.77 16.28
N GLN A 55 -10.08 -19.70 15.99
CA GLN A 55 -10.38 -18.36 16.51
C GLN A 55 -10.14 -17.24 15.47
N ARG A 56 -11.08 -16.28 15.42
CA ARG A 56 -10.93 -15.04 14.64
C ARG A 56 -11.25 -13.87 15.56
N SER A 57 -10.24 -13.06 15.87
CA SER A 57 -10.44 -11.91 16.76
C SER A 57 -11.28 -10.80 16.08
N PRO A 58 -12.13 -10.07 16.83
CA PRO A 58 -12.83 -8.91 16.29
C PRO A 58 -11.89 -7.81 15.78
N ALA A 59 -10.76 -7.59 16.45
CA ALA A 59 -9.75 -6.63 16.01
C ALA A 59 -9.10 -7.03 14.68
N GLY A 60 -8.78 -8.31 14.53
CA GLY A 60 -8.25 -8.89 13.30
C GLY A 60 -9.18 -8.72 12.10
N ARG A 61 -10.48 -8.94 12.29
CA ARG A 61 -11.49 -8.69 11.24
C ARG A 61 -11.52 -7.22 10.79
N ARG A 62 -11.42 -6.27 11.73
CA ARG A 62 -11.37 -4.83 11.39
C ARG A 62 -10.11 -4.46 10.63
N ILE A 63 -8.96 -5.03 10.99
CA ILE A 63 -7.70 -4.83 10.26
C ILE A 63 -7.83 -5.37 8.83
N TRP A 64 -8.36 -6.58 8.68
CA TRP A 64 -8.60 -7.18 7.36
C TRP A 64 -9.55 -6.32 6.53
N GLN A 65 -10.65 -5.87 7.12
CA GLN A 65 -11.64 -5.01 6.45
C GLN A 65 -10.98 -3.71 5.96
N ARG A 66 -10.22 -3.01 6.80
CA ARG A 66 -9.51 -1.78 6.39
C ARG A 66 -8.52 -2.05 5.25
N TYR A 67 -7.81 -3.17 5.31
CA TYR A 67 -6.88 -3.57 4.26
C TYR A 67 -7.61 -3.82 2.93
N TRP A 68 -8.73 -4.54 2.98
CA TRP A 68 -9.57 -4.83 1.82
C TRP A 68 -10.21 -3.55 1.23
N GLU A 69 -10.79 -2.68 2.06
CA GLU A 69 -11.40 -1.40 1.64
C GLU A 69 -10.41 -0.48 0.92
N ASN A 70 -9.12 -0.59 1.23
CA ASN A 70 -8.05 0.18 0.59
C ASN A 70 -7.32 -0.58 -0.51
N SER A 71 -7.77 -1.77 -0.88
CA SER A 71 -7.19 -2.54 -1.99
C SER A 71 -7.65 -2.00 -3.34
N LEU A 72 -6.96 -2.40 -4.42
CA LEU A 72 -7.39 -2.15 -5.79
C LEU A 72 -8.31 -3.28 -6.26
N GLU A 73 -9.37 -2.92 -7.00
CA GLU A 73 -10.16 -3.88 -7.78
C GLU A 73 -9.40 -4.22 -9.07
N VAL A 74 -9.44 -5.48 -9.50
CA VAL A 74 -8.70 -6.01 -10.68
C VAL A 74 -9.67 -6.74 -11.59
#